data_AF-A0A9W6KUY5-F1
#
_entry.id   AF-A0A9W6KUY5-F1
#
_cell.length_a   1.000
_cell.length_b   1.000
_cell.length_c   1.000
_cell.angle_alpha   90.00
_cell.angle_beta   90.00
_cell.angle_gamma   90.00
#
_symmetry.space_group_name_H-M   'P 1'
#
loop_
_entity.id
_entity.type
_entity.pdbx_description
1 polymer ?
#
loop_
_entity_poly.entity_id
_entity_poly.type
_entity_poly.pdbx_seq_one_letter_code
_entity_poly.pdbx_strand_id
1 'polypeptide(L)'
;MTSRLRLLWGALVLSAAAAITVAVIPPAHAADAVLSQNRPVTASSQESAGTPAAAGVDGNTGTRWSSAFAPTQWFQVDLGTAATVSRIDIAWENAYAKAFSIQFSSDGSAYTQVYATTTGPGGRQSITANGTARYVRINLTTRALAAYGYSFWEFQVFGAAGPAIGRAINGLTLVNNASRKPILGPGPLADGTVVDLTRLANRNLSVRADLAAGAAPASVAFTMTGAKGSSYTRTETQQPYFLCNDYADCPLLATPDTYTLTAQAYTSTGAQLGAPYTVHFTVTGTATAQSPVDVLFVGNSLIGTATAATGEDTPALVRHLASAAGRTVNVTEVIHFGNTLQQTWDGGEVAAALSGAKQYDFIVLQEYSTLVATNPAQATNTLVNTYAPTFARSLKPGGRVVLFKNWALVDPAPFATRAAETAAIDTGYAAMSASLGAANLVAPVSDEFETIIAANGTSYLIVADGKHPNDTAIYLDAATLYGILLRESPRSLPDLYLTAAVASNMRATAAAAIGY
;
A
#
# COMPACT_ATOMS: atom_id res chain seq x y z
N MET A 1 -50.26 68.68 -65.33
CA MET A 1 -48.96 69.41 -65.29
C MET A 1 -48.72 69.87 -63.86
N THR A 2 -47.56 69.53 -63.27
CA THR A 2 -46.89 70.16 -62.09
C THR A 2 -47.75 70.57 -60.88
N SER A 3 -47.55 70.01 -59.66
CA SER A 3 -46.74 70.63 -58.59
C SER A 3 -47.07 69.89 -57.26
N ARG A 4 -46.14 69.17 -56.60
CA ARG A 4 -45.43 69.51 -55.32
C ARG A 4 -46.36 69.80 -54.11
N LEU A 5 -46.19 69.33 -52.86
CA LEU A 5 -45.18 68.54 -52.12
C LEU A 5 -45.58 68.49 -50.61
N ARG A 6 -45.33 67.35 -49.92
CA ARG A 6 -45.02 67.16 -48.45
C ARG A 6 -46.04 67.50 -47.34
N LEU A 7 -46.27 66.55 -46.42
CA LEU A 7 -45.54 66.37 -45.14
C LEU A 7 -46.09 65.15 -44.36
N LEU A 8 -45.20 64.25 -43.90
CA LEU A 8 -45.54 63.12 -43.00
C LEU A 8 -44.72 63.25 -41.71
N TRP A 9 -45.41 63.08 -40.59
CA TRP A 9 -44.89 63.21 -39.22
C TRP A 9 -44.19 61.90 -38.78
N GLY A 10 -43.03 62.02 -38.14
CA GLY A 10 -42.33 60.92 -37.46
C GLY A 10 -41.71 61.43 -36.16
N ALA A 11 -42.16 60.91 -35.02
CA ALA A 11 -41.69 61.26 -33.69
C ALA A 11 -40.35 60.57 -33.37
N LEU A 12 -39.42 61.32 -32.78
CA LEU A 12 -38.09 60.87 -32.36
C LEU A 12 -38.11 60.54 -30.86
N VAL A 13 -37.67 59.34 -30.48
CA VAL A 13 -37.46 58.92 -29.08
C VAL A 13 -35.97 59.08 -28.75
N LEU A 14 -35.64 59.88 -27.73
CA LEU A 14 -34.30 60.01 -27.15
C LEU A 14 -34.11 58.97 -26.03
N SER A 15 -33.07 58.14 -26.13
CA SER A 15 -32.60 57.25 -25.06
C SER A 15 -31.42 57.89 -24.31
N ALA A 16 -31.57 58.07 -22.99
CA ALA A 16 -30.51 58.48 -22.08
C ALA A 16 -29.89 57.26 -21.40
N ALA A 17 -28.56 57.10 -21.48
CA ALA A 17 -27.81 56.05 -20.79
C ALA A 17 -27.20 56.62 -19.48
N ALA A 18 -27.53 56.00 -18.34
CA ALA A 18 -26.94 56.31 -17.04
C ALA A 18 -25.71 55.43 -16.81
N ALA A 19 -24.57 56.04 -16.49
CA ALA A 19 -23.34 55.34 -16.10
C ALA A 19 -23.37 55.00 -14.61
N ILE A 20 -23.32 53.71 -14.27
CA ILE A 20 -23.18 53.21 -12.90
C ILE A 20 -21.69 53.08 -12.60
N THR A 21 -21.18 53.89 -11.68
CA THR A 21 -19.84 53.71 -11.10
C THR A 21 -19.92 52.63 -10.02
N VAL A 22 -19.35 51.46 -10.31
CA VAL A 22 -19.11 50.42 -9.29
C VAL A 22 -17.86 50.81 -8.50
N ALA A 23 -18.04 51.18 -7.23
CA ALA A 23 -16.92 51.29 -6.31
C ALA A 23 -16.38 49.88 -6.04
N VAL A 24 -15.17 49.59 -6.55
CA VAL A 24 -14.44 48.37 -6.20
C VAL A 24 -13.96 48.52 -4.76
N ILE A 25 -14.66 47.88 -3.83
CA ILE A 25 -14.15 47.69 -2.47
C ILE A 25 -13.08 46.61 -2.59
N PRO A 26 -11.78 46.88 -2.31
CA PRO A 26 -10.80 45.82 -2.28
C PRO A 26 -11.21 44.77 -1.23
N PRO A 27 -10.95 43.47 -1.46
CA PRO A 27 -11.23 42.46 -0.46
C PRO A 27 -10.50 42.83 0.83
N ALA A 28 -11.21 42.82 1.95
CA ALA A 28 -10.60 42.96 3.26
C ALA A 28 -9.58 41.83 3.42
N HIS A 29 -8.28 42.14 3.44
CA HIS A 29 -7.28 41.21 3.95
C HIS A 29 -7.68 40.89 5.39
N ALA A 30 -8.08 39.66 5.66
CA ALA A 30 -8.14 39.16 7.03
C ALA A 30 -6.76 39.41 7.66
N ALA A 31 -6.72 40.06 8.82
CA ALA A 31 -5.47 40.27 9.53
C ALA A 31 -4.76 38.92 9.75
N ASP A 32 -3.46 38.85 9.47
CA ASP A 32 -2.67 37.63 9.66
C ASP A 32 -2.87 37.08 11.08
N ALA A 33 -3.28 35.82 11.21
CA ALA A 33 -3.54 35.18 12.49
C ALA A 33 -2.24 34.63 13.09
N VAL A 34 -2.12 34.64 14.43
CA VAL A 34 -1.02 33.96 15.13
C VAL A 34 -1.28 32.45 15.12
N LEU A 35 -0.55 31.72 14.29
CA LEU A 35 -0.69 30.27 14.09
C LEU A 35 0.04 29.45 15.17
N SER A 36 1.11 30.00 15.76
CA SER A 36 1.96 29.30 16.74
C SER A 36 1.43 29.32 18.17
N GLN A 37 0.44 30.17 18.48
CA GLN A 37 -0.05 30.38 19.84
C GLN A 37 -0.51 29.06 20.46
N ASN A 38 0.06 28.70 21.61
CA ASN A 38 -0.19 27.46 22.36
C ASN A 38 -0.02 26.17 21.53
N ARG A 39 0.74 26.22 20.44
CA ARG A 39 1.05 25.04 19.63
C ARG A 39 2.14 24.18 20.28
N PRO A 40 2.20 22.88 19.94
CA PRO A 40 3.31 22.02 20.37
C PRO A 40 4.64 22.58 19.91
N VAL A 41 5.62 22.58 20.81
CA VAL A 41 6.97 23.05 20.56
C VAL A 41 8.01 22.05 21.04
N THR A 42 9.09 21.93 20.28
CA THR A 42 10.30 21.20 20.67
C THR A 42 11.49 22.13 20.56
N ALA A 43 12.51 21.88 21.36
CA ALA A 43 13.75 22.65 21.33
C ALA A 43 14.93 21.71 21.57
N SER A 44 16.12 22.11 21.13
CA SER A 44 17.35 21.37 21.39
C SER A 44 17.67 21.26 22.88
N SER A 45 17.24 22.23 23.68
CA SER A 45 17.42 22.24 25.13
C SER A 45 16.53 23.30 25.81
N GLN A 46 16.54 23.28 27.14
CA GLN A 46 16.05 24.37 27.97
C GLN A 46 17.04 24.60 29.13
N GLU A 47 17.19 25.85 29.59
CA GLU A 47 18.10 26.24 30.68
C GLU A 47 17.68 25.58 32.00
N SER A 48 16.38 25.63 32.31
CA SER A 48 15.79 25.02 33.51
C SER A 48 14.30 24.72 33.30
N ALA A 49 13.65 24.11 34.30
CA ALA A 49 12.20 23.91 34.30
C ALA A 49 11.40 25.22 34.32
N GLY A 50 12.00 26.34 34.75
CA GLY A 50 11.36 27.66 34.79
C GLY A 50 11.37 28.42 33.46
N THR A 51 12.07 27.91 32.44
CA THR A 51 12.15 28.52 31.10
C THR A 51 11.86 27.49 29.99
N PRO A 52 10.71 26.80 30.05
CA PRO A 52 10.41 25.69 29.14
C PRO A 52 10.17 26.18 27.71
N ALA A 53 10.28 25.29 26.72
CA ALA A 53 10.00 25.62 25.32
C ALA A 53 8.57 26.20 25.12
N ALA A 54 7.58 25.65 25.83
CA ALA A 54 6.19 26.11 25.75
C ALA A 54 6.02 27.60 26.06
N ALA A 55 6.89 28.16 26.91
CA ALA A 55 6.86 29.59 27.27
C ALA A 55 7.29 30.51 26.12
N GLY A 56 7.77 29.98 24.99
CA GLY A 56 8.08 30.76 23.81
C GLY A 56 6.89 31.00 22.88
N VAL A 57 5.72 30.41 23.15
CA VAL A 57 4.51 30.51 22.31
C VAL A 57 3.23 30.62 23.14
N ASP A 58 3.34 30.96 24.43
CA ASP A 58 2.21 30.97 25.37
C ASP A 58 1.44 32.31 25.40
N GLY A 59 1.93 33.32 24.66
CA GLY A 59 1.30 34.63 24.51
C GLY A 59 1.54 35.54 25.71
N ASN A 60 2.39 35.13 26.65
CA ASN A 60 2.68 35.84 27.87
C ASN A 60 4.11 36.40 27.82
N THR A 61 4.22 37.71 27.59
CA THR A 61 5.52 38.40 27.54
C THR A 61 6.26 38.49 28.88
N GLY A 62 5.74 37.87 29.96
CA GLY A 62 6.40 37.72 31.26
C GLY A 62 7.07 36.35 31.45
N THR A 63 6.83 35.39 30.56
CA THR A 63 7.45 34.05 30.54
C THR A 63 8.34 33.90 29.31
N ARG A 64 9.37 33.05 29.38
CA ARG A 64 10.37 32.92 28.30
C ARG A 64 10.86 31.50 28.11
N TRP A 65 11.20 31.15 26.87
CA TRP A 65 12.10 30.04 26.61
C TRP A 65 13.55 30.50 26.77
N SER A 66 14.40 29.64 27.33
CA SER A 66 15.84 29.83 27.32
C SER A 66 16.54 28.52 27.09
N SER A 67 17.59 28.51 26.27
CA SER A 67 18.38 27.32 25.92
C SER A 67 19.52 27.06 26.92
N ALA A 68 20.12 25.87 26.83
CA ALA A 68 21.45 25.64 27.39
C ALA A 68 22.52 26.54 26.72
N PHE A 69 23.66 26.68 27.40
CA PHE A 69 24.75 27.59 27.08
C PHE A 69 25.71 26.98 26.03
N ALA A 70 25.18 26.62 24.85
CA ALA A 70 25.97 26.02 23.77
C ALA A 70 26.01 26.91 22.51
N PRO A 71 27.01 26.71 21.62
CA PRO A 71 27.16 27.52 20.41
C PRO A 71 25.93 27.49 19.48
N THR A 72 25.34 26.29 19.30
CA THR A 72 24.20 26.08 18.40
C THR A 72 23.01 25.53 19.16
N GLN A 73 21.84 26.09 18.92
CA GLN A 73 20.57 25.66 19.51
C GLN A 73 19.44 25.84 18.47
N TRP A 74 18.32 25.14 18.65
CA TRP A 74 17.15 25.29 17.80
C TRP A 74 15.86 25.24 18.61
N PHE A 75 14.82 25.88 18.06
CA PHE A 75 13.46 25.87 18.59
C PHE A 75 12.48 25.67 17.44
N GLN A 76 11.45 24.87 17.63
CA GLN A 76 10.53 24.46 16.59
C GLN A 76 9.09 24.46 17.07
N VAL A 77 8.19 24.98 16.23
CA VAL A 77 6.74 24.93 16.41
C VAL A 77 6.13 23.95 15.42
N ASP A 78 5.24 23.07 15.88
CA ASP A 78 4.32 22.29 15.03
C ASP A 78 2.97 23.02 14.92
N LEU A 79 2.68 23.57 13.74
CA LEU A 79 1.41 24.24 13.45
C LEU A 79 0.23 23.25 13.35
N GLY A 80 0.50 21.94 13.41
CA GLY A 80 -0.47 20.84 13.37
C GLY A 80 -0.83 20.42 11.95
N THR A 81 -1.01 21.37 11.05
CA THR A 81 -1.27 21.15 9.61
C THR A 81 -0.42 22.07 8.77
N ALA A 82 -0.29 21.78 7.48
CA ALA A 82 0.32 22.73 6.54
C ALA A 82 -0.46 24.05 6.57
N ALA A 83 0.24 25.15 6.76
CA ALA A 83 -0.32 26.50 6.78
C ALA A 83 0.53 27.43 5.90
N THR A 84 -0.10 28.46 5.36
CA THR A 84 0.60 29.54 4.66
C THR A 84 1.15 30.50 5.71
N VAL A 85 2.46 30.57 5.82
CA VAL A 85 3.18 31.50 6.69
C VAL A 85 3.51 32.75 5.90
N SER A 86 3.26 33.91 6.50
CA SER A 86 3.57 35.24 5.93
C SER A 86 4.68 35.95 6.72
N ARG A 87 4.73 35.76 8.04
CA ARG A 87 5.59 36.54 8.94
C ARG A 87 5.95 35.77 10.20
N ILE A 88 7.12 36.04 10.74
CA ILE A 88 7.59 35.57 12.04
C ILE A 88 7.93 36.78 12.90
N ASP A 89 7.27 36.91 14.05
CA ASP A 89 7.65 37.91 15.05
C ASP A 89 8.41 37.23 16.18
N ILE A 90 9.52 37.84 16.60
CA ILE A 90 10.33 37.36 17.70
C ILE A 90 10.48 38.48 18.72
N ALA A 91 10.07 38.24 19.95
CA ALA A 91 10.33 39.13 21.07
C ALA A 91 11.51 38.60 21.86
N TRP A 92 12.73 38.99 21.47
CA TRP A 92 13.95 38.52 22.12
C TRP A 92 14.08 39.01 23.57
N GLU A 93 14.74 38.21 24.39
CA GLU A 93 15.34 38.67 25.65
C GLU A 93 16.73 39.26 25.36
N ASN A 94 17.42 39.86 26.34
CA ASN A 94 18.78 40.37 26.15
C ASN A 94 19.78 39.28 25.72
N ALA A 95 19.55 38.01 26.09
CA ALA A 95 20.31 36.85 25.63
C ALA A 95 19.86 36.37 24.21
N TYR A 96 19.88 37.26 23.21
CA TYR A 96 19.39 36.98 21.86
C TYR A 96 20.44 36.34 20.92
N ALA A 97 20.00 35.90 19.73
CA ALA A 97 20.89 35.44 18.65
C ALA A 97 21.29 36.57 17.68
N LYS A 98 22.60 36.75 17.47
CA LYS A 98 23.14 37.57 16.38
C LYS A 98 23.07 36.84 15.04
N ALA A 99 23.38 35.54 15.01
CA ALA A 99 23.24 34.73 13.79
C ALA A 99 22.20 33.63 13.99
N PHE A 100 21.24 33.56 13.07
CA PHE A 100 20.20 32.53 13.05
C PHE A 100 19.56 32.40 11.66
N SER A 101 18.86 31.30 11.45
CA SER A 101 18.01 31.07 10.28
C SER A 101 16.61 30.60 10.67
N ILE A 102 15.63 30.93 9.82
CA ILE A 102 14.27 30.37 9.89
C ILE A 102 14.13 29.33 8.79
N GLN A 103 13.54 28.19 9.15
CA GLN A 103 13.42 27.01 8.32
C GLN A 103 12.00 26.45 8.37
N PHE A 104 11.49 26.06 7.20
CA PHE A 104 10.17 25.45 7.04
C PHE A 104 10.31 23.96 6.71
N SER A 105 9.37 23.17 7.19
CA SER A 105 9.29 21.74 6.91
C SER A 105 7.83 21.25 6.88
N SER A 106 7.56 20.26 6.04
CA SER A 106 6.28 19.54 5.98
C SER A 106 6.25 18.28 6.87
N ASP A 107 7.40 17.69 7.14
CA ASP A 107 7.57 16.36 7.75
C ASP A 107 8.28 16.39 9.12
N GLY A 108 8.95 17.49 9.45
CA GLY A 108 9.74 17.63 10.67
C GLY A 108 11.15 17.03 10.57
N SER A 109 11.57 16.54 9.40
CA SER A 109 12.89 15.95 9.15
C SER A 109 13.69 16.69 8.08
N ALA A 110 13.05 17.09 6.98
CA ALA A 110 13.67 17.86 5.89
C ALA A 110 13.30 19.34 6.02
N TYR A 111 14.31 20.22 6.00
CA TYR A 111 14.13 21.65 6.26
C TYR A 111 14.63 22.51 5.13
N THR A 112 13.80 23.45 4.69
CA THR A 112 14.15 24.48 3.73
C THR A 112 14.37 25.80 4.46
N GLN A 113 15.54 26.40 4.30
CA GLN A 113 15.83 27.72 4.85
C GLN A 113 15.07 28.81 4.08
N VAL A 114 14.31 29.63 4.78
CA VAL A 114 13.52 30.74 4.20
C VAL A 114 14.03 32.12 4.60
N TYR A 115 14.84 32.20 5.67
CA TYR A 115 15.49 33.41 6.12
C TYR A 115 16.81 33.09 6.83
N ALA A 116 17.80 33.96 6.74
CA ALA A 116 19.00 33.91 7.58
C ALA A 116 19.58 35.30 7.81
N THR A 117 20.22 35.49 8.95
CA THR A 117 21.00 36.69 9.29
C THR A 117 22.21 36.33 10.12
N THR A 118 23.25 37.15 10.07
CA THR A 118 24.44 37.08 10.93
C THR A 118 24.60 38.31 11.85
N THR A 119 23.72 39.31 11.68
CA THR A 119 23.79 40.63 12.34
C THR A 119 22.47 41.00 13.02
N GLY A 120 21.74 40.01 13.54
CA GLY A 120 20.48 40.19 14.24
C GLY A 120 20.55 41.26 15.35
N PRO A 121 19.62 42.25 15.38
CA PRO A 121 19.70 43.38 16.31
C PRO A 121 19.17 43.09 17.74
N GLY A 122 18.62 41.91 18.02
CA GLY A 122 17.86 41.62 19.24
C GLY A 122 16.52 42.34 19.29
N GLY A 123 15.96 42.55 20.50
CA GLY A 123 14.70 43.27 20.71
C GLY A 123 13.47 42.61 20.09
N ARG A 124 12.46 43.41 19.70
CA ARG A 124 11.32 42.91 18.91
C ARG A 124 11.66 42.96 17.43
N GLN A 125 11.50 41.84 16.74
CA GLN A 125 11.76 41.69 15.32
C GLN A 125 10.53 41.14 14.62
N SER A 126 10.32 41.59 13.39
CA SER A 126 9.29 41.07 12.49
C SER A 126 9.99 40.72 11.18
N ILE A 127 9.94 39.44 10.81
CA ILE A 127 10.64 38.86 9.68
C ILE A 127 9.59 38.38 8.68
N THR A 128 9.62 38.93 7.46
CA THR A 128 8.80 38.41 6.37
C THR A 128 9.33 37.03 5.96
N ALA A 129 8.46 36.02 6.02
CA ALA A 129 8.80 34.64 5.69
C ALA A 129 7.61 34.01 4.97
N ASN A 130 7.67 34.01 3.63
CA ASN A 130 6.58 33.51 2.79
C ASN A 130 6.81 32.04 2.44
N GLY A 131 5.79 31.21 2.66
CA GLY A 131 5.82 29.82 2.22
C GLY A 131 4.78 28.96 2.94
N THR A 132 4.74 27.67 2.59
CA THR A 132 3.87 26.70 3.26
C THR A 132 4.71 25.84 4.20
N ALA A 133 4.27 25.70 5.44
CA ALA A 133 4.95 24.89 6.44
C ALA A 133 3.96 24.23 7.40
N ARG A 134 4.30 23.04 7.89
CA ARG A 134 3.70 22.51 9.13
C ARG A 134 4.62 22.79 10.31
N TYR A 135 5.92 22.60 10.13
CA TYR A 135 6.92 22.88 11.15
C TYR A 135 7.69 24.13 10.79
N VAL A 136 7.81 25.04 11.75
CA VAL A 136 8.63 26.25 11.64
C VAL A 136 9.73 26.19 12.70
N ARG A 137 10.99 26.18 12.25
CA ARG A 137 12.16 26.08 13.11
C ARG A 137 13.02 27.33 13.01
N ILE A 138 13.47 27.84 14.16
CA ILE A 138 14.59 28.78 14.24
C ILE A 138 15.86 28.01 14.65
N ASN A 139 16.91 28.16 13.86
CA ASN A 139 18.23 27.59 14.12
C ASN A 139 19.22 28.70 14.46
N LEU A 140 19.79 28.68 15.67
CA LEU A 140 20.52 29.75 16.31
C LEU A 140 22.00 29.37 16.36
N THR A 141 22.90 30.20 15.81
CA THR A 141 24.31 29.83 15.58
C THR A 141 25.34 30.78 16.18
N THR A 142 24.97 32.04 16.46
CA THR A 142 25.86 32.98 17.16
C THR A 142 25.10 33.76 18.23
N ARG A 143 25.55 33.66 19.49
CA ARG A 143 25.00 34.39 20.65
C ARG A 143 25.42 35.86 20.65
N ALA A 144 24.52 36.73 21.11
CA ALA A 144 24.86 38.13 21.37
C ALA A 144 25.74 38.30 22.61
N LEU A 145 25.46 37.52 23.65
CA LEU A 145 26.17 37.50 24.92
C LEU A 145 26.71 36.10 25.19
N ALA A 146 28.03 35.92 25.12
CA ALA A 146 28.66 34.59 25.22
C ALA A 146 28.47 33.91 26.59
N ALA A 147 28.18 34.68 27.64
CA ALA A 147 27.96 34.17 28.99
C ALA A 147 26.58 33.53 29.21
N TYR A 148 25.62 33.71 28.28
CA TYR A 148 24.24 33.25 28.42
C TYR A 148 23.84 32.26 27.31
N GLY A 149 22.69 31.61 27.43
CA GLY A 149 22.06 30.85 26.34
C GLY A 149 21.42 31.77 25.28
N TYR A 150 20.51 31.21 24.49
CA TYR A 150 19.57 31.98 23.67
C TYR A 150 18.23 32.08 24.39
N SER A 151 17.55 33.22 24.30
CA SER A 151 16.25 33.41 24.96
C SER A 151 15.37 34.41 24.23
N PHE A 152 14.07 34.11 24.21
CA PHE A 152 13.01 35.00 23.76
C PHE A 152 11.76 34.82 24.61
N TRP A 153 11.00 35.90 24.75
CA TRP A 153 9.69 35.93 25.38
C TRP A 153 8.64 35.28 24.46
N GLU A 154 8.70 35.56 23.16
CA GLU A 154 7.71 35.05 22.20
C GLU A 154 8.35 34.76 20.83
N PHE A 155 7.91 33.67 20.20
CA PHE A 155 8.19 33.28 18.82
C PHE A 155 6.85 33.03 18.10
N GLN A 156 6.35 34.08 17.44
CA GLN A 156 5.02 34.10 16.86
C GLN A 156 5.07 33.87 15.36
N VAL A 157 4.43 32.79 14.90
CA VAL A 157 4.27 32.47 13.47
C VAL A 157 2.93 33.04 13.01
N PHE A 158 2.95 33.92 12.03
CA PHE A 158 1.77 34.57 11.46
C PHE A 158 1.46 34.04 10.06
N GLY A 159 0.17 33.97 9.75
CA GLY A 159 -0.30 33.70 8.40
C GLY A 159 -1.75 33.21 8.36
N ALA A 160 -2.05 32.37 7.36
CA ALA A 160 -3.35 31.75 7.19
C ALA A 160 -3.23 30.25 7.44
N ALA A 161 -4.07 29.73 8.35
CA ALA A 161 -4.23 28.29 8.49
C ALA A 161 -4.60 27.70 7.12
N GLY A 162 -3.98 26.58 6.72
CA GLY A 162 -4.42 25.83 5.56
C GLY A 162 -5.89 25.40 5.72
N PRO A 163 -6.56 24.96 4.63
CA PRO A 163 -7.93 24.47 4.74
C PRO A 163 -8.02 23.45 5.87
N ALA A 164 -8.95 23.66 6.80
CA ALA A 164 -9.19 22.72 7.89
C ALA A 164 -9.35 21.33 7.27
N ILE A 165 -8.56 20.37 7.73
CA ILE A 165 -8.68 19.00 7.21
C ILE A 165 -10.07 18.52 7.60
N GLY A 166 -11.00 18.46 6.63
CA GLY A 166 -12.39 18.07 6.89
C GLY A 166 -12.47 16.71 7.59
N ARG A 167 -11.57 15.78 7.21
CA ARG A 167 -11.33 14.50 7.89
C ARG A 167 -9.85 14.15 7.83
N ALA A 168 -9.23 13.83 8.97
CA ALA A 168 -7.85 13.34 9.00
C ALA A 168 -7.72 11.87 8.53
N ILE A 169 -8.86 11.16 8.48
CA ILE A 169 -8.98 9.79 8.02
C ILE A 169 -9.89 9.80 6.79
N ASN A 170 -9.37 9.34 5.65
CA ASN A 170 -10.10 9.28 4.38
C ASN A 170 -10.76 7.93 4.13
N GLY A 171 -10.38 6.89 4.89
CA GLY A 171 -10.90 5.55 4.71
C GLY A 171 -10.53 4.60 5.85
N LEU A 172 -11.25 3.49 5.88
CA LEU A 172 -10.99 2.35 6.76
C LEU A 172 -10.85 1.11 5.89
N THR A 173 -9.64 0.58 5.75
CA THR A 173 -9.36 -0.57 4.87
C THR A 173 -9.31 -1.86 5.68
N LEU A 174 -10.08 -2.88 5.26
CA LEU A 174 -9.95 -4.24 5.81
C LEU A 174 -8.64 -4.86 5.33
N VAL A 175 -7.81 -5.29 6.28
CA VAL A 175 -6.49 -5.85 6.02
C VAL A 175 -6.32 -7.20 6.70
N ASN A 176 -5.36 -7.97 6.19
CA ASN A 176 -4.81 -9.09 6.93
C ASN A 176 -3.81 -8.53 7.97
N ASN A 177 -3.98 -8.90 9.22
CA ASN A 177 -3.25 -8.41 10.38
C ASN A 177 -1.85 -9.02 10.49
N ALA A 178 -1.59 -10.17 9.87
CA ALA A 178 -0.22 -10.69 9.74
C ALA A 178 0.52 -9.98 8.61
N SER A 179 -0.03 -9.96 7.40
CA SER A 179 0.65 -9.43 6.22
C SER A 179 0.53 -7.91 6.05
N ARG A 180 -0.37 -7.26 6.79
CA ARG A 180 -0.72 -5.82 6.73
C ARG A 180 -1.22 -5.34 5.36
N LYS A 181 -1.70 -6.26 4.52
CA LYS A 181 -2.19 -5.99 3.16
C LYS A 181 -3.73 -5.94 3.08
N PRO A 182 -4.33 -5.12 2.20
CA PRO A 182 -5.78 -5.09 1.98
C PRO A 182 -6.34 -6.45 1.51
N ILE A 183 -7.56 -6.77 1.94
CA ILE A 183 -8.22 -8.06 1.63
C ILE A 183 -9.30 -7.92 0.53
N LEU A 184 -9.99 -6.78 0.46
CA LEU A 184 -11.15 -6.58 -0.43
C LEU A 184 -10.83 -5.68 -1.64
N GLY A 185 -9.55 -5.62 -2.03
CA GLY A 185 -9.04 -4.71 -3.06
C GLY A 185 -8.27 -3.52 -2.46
N PRO A 186 -7.78 -2.59 -3.31
CA PRO A 186 -6.85 -1.52 -2.87
C PRO A 186 -7.52 -0.37 -2.12
N GLY A 187 -8.86 -0.27 -2.14
CA GLY A 187 -9.63 0.83 -1.55
C GLY A 187 -10.20 0.51 -0.16
N PRO A 188 -10.66 1.55 0.57
CA PRO A 188 -11.30 1.38 1.87
C PRO A 188 -12.67 0.71 1.76
N LEU A 189 -13.16 0.21 2.90
CA LEU A 189 -14.52 -0.29 3.04
C LEU A 189 -15.54 0.79 2.65
N ALA A 190 -16.45 0.44 1.74
CA ALA A 190 -17.60 1.26 1.43
C ALA A 190 -18.74 1.00 2.41
N ASP A 191 -19.60 1.99 2.62
CA ASP A 191 -20.80 1.81 3.43
C ASP A 191 -21.71 0.74 2.82
N GLY A 192 -22.22 -0.17 3.66
CA GLY A 192 -23.01 -1.33 3.23
C GLY A 192 -22.17 -2.51 2.70
N THR A 193 -20.84 -2.47 2.79
CA THR A 193 -19.99 -3.59 2.35
C THR A 193 -20.39 -4.89 3.06
N VAL A 194 -20.45 -6.00 2.33
CA VAL A 194 -20.66 -7.34 2.88
C VAL A 194 -19.33 -8.09 2.91
N VAL A 195 -18.86 -8.41 4.11
CA VAL A 195 -17.64 -9.17 4.40
C VAL A 195 -18.04 -10.63 4.61
N ASP A 196 -17.92 -11.44 3.57
CA ASP A 196 -18.25 -12.87 3.61
C ASP A 196 -17.06 -13.69 4.10
N LEU A 197 -17.11 -14.12 5.36
CA LEU A 197 -16.05 -14.90 6.01
C LEU A 197 -15.79 -16.26 5.34
N THR A 198 -16.72 -16.77 4.53
CA THR A 198 -16.50 -18.01 3.77
C THR A 198 -15.57 -17.80 2.57
N ARG A 199 -15.38 -16.54 2.14
CA ARG A 199 -14.57 -16.15 0.98
C ARG A 199 -13.26 -15.49 1.34
N LEU A 200 -13.04 -15.20 2.64
CA LEU A 200 -11.80 -14.61 3.12
C LEU A 200 -10.81 -15.71 3.51
N ALA A 201 -9.74 -15.83 2.72
CA ALA A 201 -8.60 -16.66 3.07
C ALA A 201 -7.80 -15.95 4.19
N ASN A 202 -7.55 -16.67 5.29
CA ASN A 202 -6.89 -16.21 6.53
C ASN A 202 -7.72 -15.26 7.43
N ARG A 203 -7.95 -15.73 8.67
CA ARG A 203 -8.82 -15.13 9.70
C ARG A 203 -8.22 -13.97 10.48
N ASN A 204 -6.94 -13.69 10.23
CA ASN A 204 -6.23 -12.64 10.93
C ASN A 204 -6.67 -11.28 10.39
N LEU A 205 -7.89 -10.86 10.69
CA LEU A 205 -8.51 -9.65 10.18
C LEU A 205 -8.19 -8.47 11.10
N SER A 206 -7.89 -7.33 10.50
CA SER A 206 -7.81 -6.04 11.17
C SER A 206 -8.30 -4.94 10.23
N VAL A 207 -8.48 -3.73 10.74
CA VAL A 207 -8.83 -2.56 9.94
C VAL A 207 -7.75 -1.50 10.10
N ARG A 208 -7.22 -0.99 8.99
CA ARG A 208 -6.26 0.12 8.97
C ARG A 208 -6.98 1.45 8.76
N ALA A 209 -6.59 2.49 9.48
CA ALA A 209 -7.00 3.87 9.15
C ALA A 209 -6.15 4.44 8.02
N ASP A 210 -6.79 4.87 6.94
CA ASP A 210 -6.12 5.50 5.80
C ASP A 210 -6.11 7.03 6.01
N LEU A 211 -4.92 7.58 6.22
CA LEU A 211 -4.76 9.00 6.54
C LEU A 211 -4.95 9.90 5.32
N ALA A 212 -5.55 11.06 5.54
CA ALA A 212 -5.59 12.12 4.54
C ALA A 212 -4.18 12.67 4.26
N ALA A 213 -3.93 13.12 3.03
CA ALA A 213 -2.65 13.73 2.67
C ALA A 213 -2.34 14.92 3.61
N GLY A 214 -1.18 14.90 4.26
CA GLY A 214 -0.75 15.92 5.21
C GLY A 214 -1.30 15.77 6.64
N ALA A 215 -2.19 14.80 6.90
CA ALA A 215 -2.59 14.45 8.26
C ALA A 215 -1.48 13.62 8.94
N ALA A 216 -1.01 14.05 10.11
CA ALA A 216 -0.19 13.19 10.97
C ALA A 216 -0.75 13.25 12.40
N PRO A 217 -1.76 12.41 12.72
CA PRO A 217 -2.22 12.28 14.09
C PRO A 217 -1.12 11.67 14.97
N ALA A 218 -1.23 11.88 16.27
CA ALA A 218 -0.44 11.15 17.26
C ALA A 218 -1.11 9.82 17.65
N SER A 219 -2.43 9.74 17.57
CA SER A 219 -3.17 8.50 17.82
C SER A 219 -4.49 8.44 17.04
N VAL A 220 -5.02 7.23 16.90
CA VAL A 220 -6.35 6.98 16.32
C VAL A 220 -7.13 6.09 17.29
N ALA A 221 -8.29 6.58 17.76
CA ALA A 221 -9.24 5.79 18.52
C ALA A 221 -10.27 5.17 17.58
N PHE A 222 -10.42 3.86 17.65
CA PHE A 222 -11.44 3.09 16.95
C PHE A 222 -12.52 2.63 17.92
N THR A 223 -13.78 2.70 17.49
CA THR A 223 -14.94 2.15 18.20
C THR A 223 -15.75 1.33 17.21
N MET A 224 -15.92 0.04 17.48
CA MET A 224 -16.72 -0.88 16.67
C MET A 224 -17.88 -1.42 17.49
N THR A 225 -19.10 -1.32 16.97
CA THR A 225 -20.33 -1.80 17.62
C THR A 225 -21.12 -2.68 16.67
N GLY A 226 -21.51 -3.86 17.12
CA GLY A 226 -22.38 -4.79 16.40
C GLY A 226 -23.85 -4.58 16.75
N ALA A 227 -24.75 -4.80 15.79
CA ALA A 227 -26.19 -4.68 15.97
C ALA A 227 -26.75 -5.62 17.05
N LYS A 228 -26.05 -6.72 17.37
CA LYS A 228 -26.39 -7.64 18.46
C LYS A 228 -25.88 -7.19 19.84
N GLY A 229 -25.36 -5.97 19.96
CA GLY A 229 -24.95 -5.36 21.22
C GLY A 229 -23.48 -5.58 21.61
N SER A 230 -22.66 -6.20 20.76
CA SER A 230 -21.23 -6.31 20.98
C SER A 230 -20.52 -4.96 20.76
N SER A 231 -19.51 -4.63 21.56
CA SER A 231 -18.71 -3.42 21.36
C SER A 231 -17.22 -3.68 21.62
N TYR A 232 -16.37 -3.04 20.83
CA TYR A 232 -14.92 -3.10 20.97
C TYR A 232 -14.33 -1.72 20.69
N THR A 233 -13.49 -1.22 21.59
CA THR A 233 -12.85 0.11 21.47
C THR A 233 -11.36 -0.03 21.70
N ARG A 234 -10.56 0.67 20.89
CA ARG A 234 -9.10 0.67 21.00
C ARG A 234 -8.50 2.00 20.55
N THR A 235 -7.46 2.47 21.22
CA THR A 235 -6.63 3.58 20.75
C THR A 235 -5.27 3.04 20.32
N GLU A 236 -4.86 3.32 19.08
CA GLU A 236 -3.53 2.99 18.54
C GLU A 236 -2.69 4.27 18.47
N THR A 237 -1.45 4.19 18.94
CA THR A 237 -0.50 5.31 19.02
C THR A 237 0.69 5.13 18.08
N GLN A 238 0.84 3.94 17.48
CA GLN A 238 1.91 3.62 16.53
C GLN A 238 1.38 3.61 15.09
N GLN A 239 2.12 4.25 14.18
CA GLN A 239 1.83 4.15 12.75
C GLN A 239 2.43 2.86 12.15
N PRO A 240 1.71 2.19 11.22
CA PRO A 240 0.35 2.48 10.76
C PRO A 240 -0.73 2.12 11.81
N TYR A 241 -1.82 2.88 11.85
CA TYR A 241 -2.87 2.70 12.86
C TYR A 241 -3.84 1.57 12.49
N PHE A 242 -3.86 0.51 13.30
CA PHE A 242 -4.74 -0.64 13.12
C PHE A 242 -5.76 -0.77 14.27
N LEU A 243 -6.99 -1.20 13.97
CA LEU A 243 -8.02 -1.53 14.96
C LEU A 243 -7.57 -2.68 15.87
N CYS A 244 -6.83 -3.64 15.32
CA CYS A 244 -6.35 -4.82 16.02
C CYS A 244 -4.85 -4.90 15.70
N ASN A 245 -4.00 -4.70 16.69
CA ASN A 245 -2.55 -4.85 16.58
C ASN A 245 -2.12 -5.91 17.59
N ASP A 246 -1.28 -6.86 17.17
CA ASP A 246 -0.73 -7.97 17.96
C ASP A 246 -1.71 -9.05 18.47
N TYR A 247 -3.02 -8.89 18.28
CA TYR A 247 -4.00 -9.96 18.47
C TYR A 247 -4.20 -10.72 17.15
N ALA A 248 -3.82 -12.00 17.14
CA ALA A 248 -4.30 -12.92 16.11
C ALA A 248 -5.83 -13.00 16.25
N ASP A 249 -6.53 -12.41 15.28
CA ASP A 249 -7.99 -12.32 15.19
C ASP A 249 -8.65 -11.23 16.06
N CYS A 250 -9.26 -10.25 15.38
CA CYS A 250 -10.14 -9.28 16.01
C CYS A 250 -11.49 -9.94 16.33
N PRO A 251 -11.89 -10.10 17.60
CA PRO A 251 -13.00 -10.99 17.99
C PRO A 251 -14.32 -10.71 17.27
N LEU A 252 -14.60 -9.42 17.01
CA LEU A 252 -15.81 -8.99 16.34
C LEU A 252 -15.75 -9.16 14.82
N LEU A 253 -14.59 -9.01 14.18
CA LEU A 253 -14.48 -9.22 12.72
C LEU A 253 -14.65 -10.69 12.33
N ALA A 254 -14.54 -11.61 13.29
CA ALA A 254 -14.80 -13.04 13.09
C ALA A 254 -16.26 -13.46 13.39
N THR A 255 -17.11 -12.53 13.84
CA THR A 255 -18.48 -12.84 14.29
C THR A 255 -19.51 -12.26 13.32
N PRO A 256 -20.43 -13.07 12.76
CA PRO A 256 -21.47 -12.56 11.88
C PRO A 256 -22.42 -11.58 12.57
N ASP A 257 -22.40 -10.33 12.11
CA ASP A 257 -23.26 -9.25 12.55
C ASP A 257 -23.18 -8.07 11.57
N THR A 258 -24.03 -7.06 11.75
CA THR A 258 -23.85 -5.74 11.14
C THR A 258 -23.08 -4.84 12.11
N TYR A 259 -21.98 -4.26 11.65
CA TYR A 259 -21.10 -3.42 12.45
C TYR A 259 -21.11 -1.98 11.99
N THR A 260 -21.09 -1.06 12.95
CA THR A 260 -20.66 0.33 12.79
C THR A 260 -19.25 0.44 13.30
N LEU A 261 -18.31 0.88 12.46
CA LEU A 261 -16.93 1.17 12.85
C LEU A 261 -16.65 2.65 12.69
N THR A 262 -16.24 3.31 13.77
CA THR A 262 -15.85 4.72 13.79
C THR A 262 -14.39 4.85 14.17
N ALA A 263 -13.65 5.71 13.46
CA ALA A 263 -12.27 6.07 13.78
C ALA A 263 -12.14 7.59 13.95
N GLN A 264 -11.50 8.01 15.05
CA GLN A 264 -11.22 9.41 15.37
C GLN A 264 -9.72 9.60 15.57
N ALA A 265 -9.14 10.54 14.82
CA ALA A 265 -7.74 10.93 14.94
C ALA A 265 -7.56 12.01 16.02
N TYR A 266 -6.44 11.97 16.73
CA TYR A 266 -6.08 12.95 17.76
C TYR A 266 -4.65 13.46 17.60
N THR A 267 -4.42 14.71 18.00
CA THR A 267 -3.09 15.32 18.12
C THR A 267 -2.34 14.77 19.33
N SER A 268 -1.05 15.11 19.46
CA SER A 268 -0.23 14.73 20.64
C SER A 268 -0.74 15.34 21.95
N THR A 269 -1.53 16.42 21.87
CA THR A 269 -2.18 17.07 23.02
C THR A 269 -3.54 16.46 23.36
N GLY A 270 -4.00 15.45 22.61
CA GLY A 270 -5.31 14.81 22.80
C GLY A 270 -6.48 15.58 22.18
N ALA A 271 -6.24 16.64 21.40
CA ALA A 271 -7.29 17.35 20.67
C ALA A 271 -7.71 16.55 19.43
N GLN A 272 -9.00 16.60 19.07
CA GLN A 272 -9.49 15.94 17.86
C GLN A 272 -8.85 16.55 16.60
N LEU A 273 -8.32 15.70 15.72
CA LEU A 273 -7.77 16.09 14.44
C LEU A 273 -8.78 15.72 13.33
N GLY A 274 -9.60 16.69 12.93
CA GLY A 274 -10.66 16.50 11.93
C GLY A 274 -11.87 15.71 12.46
N ALA A 275 -12.92 15.63 11.63
CA ALA A 275 -14.12 14.86 11.97
C ALA A 275 -13.86 13.34 11.96
N PRO A 276 -14.62 12.54 12.75
CA PRO A 276 -14.50 11.10 12.73
C PRO A 276 -14.91 10.52 11.38
N TYR A 277 -14.33 9.38 11.02
CA TYR A 277 -14.74 8.58 9.87
C TYR A 277 -15.53 7.36 10.34
N THR A 278 -16.74 7.17 9.83
CA THR A 278 -17.62 6.05 10.17
C THR A 278 -17.98 5.26 8.93
N VAL A 279 -17.99 3.93 9.05
CA VAL A 279 -18.45 2.99 8.02
C VAL A 279 -19.35 1.93 8.64
N HIS A 280 -20.39 1.54 7.91
CA HIS A 280 -21.28 0.42 8.24
C HIS A 280 -21.01 -0.74 7.29
N PHE A 281 -20.85 -1.94 7.82
CA PHE A 281 -20.63 -3.14 7.01
C PHE A 281 -21.26 -4.36 7.69
N THR A 282 -21.54 -5.40 6.92
CA THR A 282 -22.09 -6.65 7.44
C THR A 282 -21.07 -7.76 7.31
N VAL A 283 -20.80 -8.48 8.39
CA VAL A 283 -20.01 -9.71 8.37
C VAL A 283 -20.98 -10.89 8.26
N THR A 284 -20.79 -11.74 7.26
CA THR A 284 -21.65 -12.92 7.01
C THR A 284 -20.85 -14.22 7.00
N GLY A 285 -21.54 -15.34 7.21
CA GLY A 285 -20.96 -16.69 7.19
C GLY A 285 -20.33 -17.07 8.53
N THR A 286 -20.62 -18.28 9.03
CA THR A 286 -19.90 -18.81 10.20
C THR A 286 -18.50 -19.22 9.80
N ALA A 287 -17.55 -18.91 10.67
CA ALA A 287 -16.18 -19.36 10.63
C ALA A 287 -16.08 -20.90 10.46
N THR A 288 -16.08 -21.42 9.22
CA THR A 288 -15.84 -22.84 8.97
C THR A 288 -14.36 -23.15 9.12
N ALA A 289 -14.03 -24.38 9.57
CA ALA A 289 -12.69 -24.92 9.39
C ALA A 289 -12.33 -24.78 7.90
N GLN A 290 -11.12 -24.29 7.61
CA GLN A 290 -10.67 -24.17 6.23
C GLN A 290 -10.63 -25.57 5.64
N SER A 291 -11.49 -25.82 4.65
CA SER A 291 -11.48 -27.10 3.95
C SER A 291 -10.10 -27.29 3.30
N PRO A 292 -9.53 -28.50 3.36
CA PRO A 292 -8.36 -28.84 2.57
C PRO A 292 -8.59 -28.51 1.09
N VAL A 293 -7.56 -27.97 0.44
CA VAL A 293 -7.57 -27.77 -1.01
C VAL A 293 -6.98 -29.02 -1.65
N ASP A 294 -7.77 -29.75 -2.42
CA ASP A 294 -7.31 -30.94 -3.15
C ASP A 294 -6.77 -30.52 -4.51
N VAL A 295 -5.50 -30.83 -4.78
CA VAL A 295 -4.81 -30.46 -6.01
C VAL A 295 -4.22 -31.69 -6.68
N LEU A 296 -4.50 -31.85 -7.97
CA LEU A 296 -3.82 -32.83 -8.82
C LEU A 296 -2.74 -32.10 -9.63
N PHE A 297 -1.51 -32.57 -9.56
CA PHE A 297 -0.40 -32.13 -10.40
C PHE A 297 -0.13 -33.19 -11.46
N VAL A 298 -0.19 -32.79 -12.73
CA VAL A 298 0.21 -33.62 -13.87
C VAL A 298 1.31 -32.90 -14.62
N GLY A 299 2.43 -33.57 -14.83
CA GLY A 299 3.56 -32.95 -15.52
C GLY A 299 4.77 -33.86 -15.66
N ASN A 300 5.93 -33.22 -15.76
CA ASN A 300 7.22 -33.84 -15.96
C ASN A 300 8.29 -33.22 -15.04
N SER A 301 9.54 -33.33 -15.45
CA SER A 301 10.68 -32.93 -14.63
C SER A 301 10.71 -31.44 -14.28
N LEU A 302 10.09 -30.53 -15.04
CA LEU A 302 10.12 -29.10 -14.65
C LEU A 302 9.36 -28.81 -13.36
N ILE A 303 8.29 -29.56 -13.07
CA ILE A 303 7.53 -29.41 -11.82
C ILE A 303 7.94 -30.45 -10.76
N GLY A 304 8.53 -31.57 -11.20
CA GLY A 304 8.95 -32.68 -10.32
C GLY A 304 10.43 -32.71 -9.93
N THR A 305 11.28 -31.82 -10.46
CA THR A 305 12.67 -31.72 -9.98
C THR A 305 12.66 -31.34 -8.50
N ALA A 306 13.32 -32.16 -7.69
CA ALA A 306 13.44 -31.94 -6.26
C ALA A 306 14.59 -30.99 -5.93
N THR A 307 14.40 -30.19 -4.88
CA THR A 307 15.44 -29.34 -4.29
C THR A 307 16.61 -30.17 -3.78
N ALA A 308 17.82 -29.65 -3.90
CA ALA A 308 18.99 -30.24 -3.26
C ALA A 308 18.93 -30.10 -1.72
N ALA A 309 18.35 -29.01 -1.21
CA ALA A 309 18.29 -28.71 0.21
C ALA A 309 17.34 -29.63 1.00
N THR A 310 16.19 -30.00 0.43
CA THR A 310 15.13 -30.71 1.18
C THR A 310 14.65 -32.00 0.52
N GLY A 311 14.96 -32.22 -0.76
CA GLY A 311 14.41 -33.33 -1.53
C GLY A 311 12.93 -33.16 -1.88
N GLU A 312 12.33 -31.99 -1.59
CA GLU A 312 10.97 -31.64 -1.98
C GLU A 312 10.97 -31.10 -3.42
N ASP A 313 10.04 -31.56 -4.24
CA ASP A 313 9.69 -30.95 -5.53
C ASP A 313 8.67 -29.81 -5.35
N THR A 314 8.23 -29.19 -6.44
CA THR A 314 7.31 -28.04 -6.37
C THR A 314 5.98 -28.40 -5.68
N PRO A 315 5.27 -29.50 -6.01
CA PRO A 315 4.05 -29.90 -5.30
C PRO A 315 4.27 -30.16 -3.80
N ALA A 316 5.34 -30.87 -3.42
CA ALA A 316 5.67 -31.10 -2.02
C ALA A 316 5.94 -29.79 -1.28
N LEU A 317 6.67 -28.87 -1.90
CA LEU A 317 7.00 -27.58 -1.32
C LEU A 317 5.77 -26.66 -1.20
N VAL A 318 4.82 -26.69 -2.14
CA VAL A 318 3.52 -26.00 -2.01
C VAL A 318 2.79 -26.48 -0.75
N ARG A 319 2.76 -27.80 -0.52
CA ARG A 319 2.15 -28.38 0.69
C ARG A 319 2.88 -27.96 1.96
N HIS A 320 4.20 -27.89 1.93
CA HIS A 320 5.02 -27.43 3.07
C HIS A 320 4.73 -25.96 3.38
N LEU A 321 4.77 -25.07 2.38
CA LEU A 321 4.44 -23.65 2.53
C LEU A 321 3.02 -23.44 3.03
N ALA A 322 2.06 -24.21 2.52
CA ALA A 322 0.69 -24.23 3.01
C ALA A 322 0.61 -24.59 4.49
N SER A 323 1.24 -25.70 4.88
CA SER A 323 1.27 -26.16 6.27
C SER A 323 1.87 -25.12 7.21
N ALA A 324 2.97 -24.49 6.80
CA ALA A 324 3.62 -23.43 7.57
C ALA A 324 2.73 -22.17 7.73
N ALA A 325 1.82 -21.92 6.79
CA ALA A 325 0.82 -20.86 6.86
C ALA A 325 -0.50 -21.30 7.54
N GLY A 326 -0.56 -22.51 8.12
CA GLY A 326 -1.76 -23.05 8.76
C GLY A 326 -2.85 -23.50 7.77
N ARG A 327 -2.49 -23.73 6.51
CA ARG A 327 -3.38 -24.23 5.45
C ARG A 327 -3.13 -25.71 5.18
N THR A 328 -4.16 -26.43 4.74
CA THR A 328 -4.02 -27.81 4.26
C THR A 328 -4.19 -27.86 2.75
N VAL A 329 -3.16 -28.33 2.04
CA VAL A 329 -3.21 -28.66 0.61
C VAL A 329 -2.93 -30.15 0.48
N ASN A 330 -3.91 -30.90 -0.03
CA ASN A 330 -3.76 -32.30 -0.35
C ASN A 330 -3.25 -32.41 -1.79
N VAL A 331 -2.12 -33.06 -1.97
CA VAL A 331 -1.46 -33.19 -3.26
C VAL A 331 -1.64 -34.62 -3.79
N THR A 332 -2.09 -34.74 -5.03
CA THR A 332 -1.96 -35.95 -5.85
C THR A 332 -1.01 -35.63 -6.98
N GLU A 333 -0.01 -36.48 -7.24
CA GLU A 333 0.99 -36.25 -8.29
C GLU A 333 0.95 -37.37 -9.32
N VAL A 334 0.97 -36.99 -10.60
CA VAL A 334 1.20 -37.90 -11.72
C VAL A 334 2.28 -37.23 -12.58
N ILE A 335 3.53 -37.41 -12.17
CA ILE A 335 4.68 -36.73 -12.74
C ILE A 335 5.62 -37.77 -13.36
N HIS A 336 5.85 -37.64 -14.67
CA HIS A 336 6.71 -38.55 -15.42
C HIS A 336 7.78 -37.75 -16.17
N PHE A 337 9.04 -37.95 -15.78
CA PHE A 337 10.15 -37.15 -16.30
C PHE A 337 10.35 -37.40 -17.79
N GLY A 338 10.44 -36.31 -18.56
CA GLY A 338 10.62 -36.36 -20.02
C GLY A 338 9.32 -36.58 -20.82
N ASN A 339 8.17 -36.74 -20.17
CA ASN A 339 6.91 -36.95 -20.88
C ASN A 339 6.22 -35.64 -21.28
N THR A 340 5.53 -35.69 -22.43
CA THR A 340 4.42 -34.77 -22.74
C THR A 340 3.18 -35.13 -21.92
N LEU A 341 2.21 -34.22 -21.84
CA LEU A 341 0.92 -34.53 -21.20
C LEU A 341 0.20 -35.68 -21.90
N GLN A 342 0.37 -35.83 -23.22
CA GLN A 342 -0.20 -36.95 -23.98
C GLN A 342 0.44 -38.28 -23.56
N GLN A 343 1.76 -38.35 -23.49
CA GLN A 343 2.46 -39.56 -23.04
C GLN A 343 2.12 -39.92 -21.59
N THR A 344 1.99 -38.91 -20.74
CA THR A 344 1.58 -39.10 -19.33
C THR A 344 0.14 -39.61 -19.22
N TRP A 345 -0.75 -39.14 -20.11
CA TRP A 345 -2.10 -39.67 -20.22
C TRP A 345 -2.12 -41.12 -20.71
N ASP A 346 -1.35 -41.43 -21.75
CA ASP A 346 -1.29 -42.76 -22.38
C ASP A 346 -0.75 -43.83 -21.41
N GLY A 347 0.03 -43.43 -20.41
CA GLY A 347 0.44 -44.28 -19.28
C GLY A 347 -0.71 -44.71 -18.36
N GLY A 348 -1.90 -44.12 -18.49
CA GLY A 348 -3.13 -44.52 -17.81
C GLY A 348 -3.31 -43.98 -16.38
N GLU A 349 -2.25 -43.55 -15.71
CA GLU A 349 -2.29 -43.03 -14.33
C GLU A 349 -3.14 -41.76 -14.20
N VAL A 350 -3.01 -40.83 -15.15
CA VAL A 350 -3.82 -39.60 -15.18
C VAL A 350 -5.30 -39.93 -15.36
N ALA A 351 -5.60 -40.84 -16.30
CA ALA A 351 -6.97 -41.28 -16.55
C ALA A 351 -7.57 -41.93 -15.29
N ALA A 352 -6.79 -42.72 -14.54
CA ALA A 352 -7.21 -43.27 -13.25
C ALA A 352 -7.46 -42.17 -12.20
N ALA A 353 -6.55 -41.21 -12.05
CA ALA A 353 -6.68 -40.10 -11.11
C ALA A 353 -7.90 -39.21 -11.39
N LEU A 354 -8.29 -39.06 -12.66
CA LEU A 354 -9.43 -38.25 -13.13
C LEU A 354 -10.73 -39.04 -13.33
N SER A 355 -10.71 -40.37 -13.27
CA SER A 355 -11.91 -41.24 -13.36
C SER A 355 -12.39 -41.74 -12.00
N GLY A 356 -11.57 -41.62 -10.95
CA GLY A 356 -11.95 -42.00 -9.60
C GLY A 356 -13.02 -41.09 -8.97
N ALA A 357 -13.47 -41.46 -7.77
CA ALA A 357 -14.45 -40.69 -7.00
C ALA A 357 -13.89 -39.38 -6.41
N LYS A 358 -12.56 -39.22 -6.37
CA LYS A 358 -11.92 -38.00 -5.86
C LYS A 358 -12.09 -36.88 -6.87
N GLN A 359 -12.57 -35.74 -6.40
CA GLN A 359 -12.62 -34.49 -7.15
C GLN A 359 -11.60 -33.50 -6.58
N TYR A 360 -11.14 -32.58 -7.44
CA TYR A 360 -10.09 -31.61 -7.12
C TYR A 360 -10.61 -30.19 -7.15
N ASP A 361 -10.09 -29.34 -6.27
CA ASP A 361 -10.27 -27.89 -6.36
C ASP A 361 -9.43 -27.34 -7.53
N PHE A 362 -8.25 -27.91 -7.74
CA PHE A 362 -7.36 -27.54 -8.83
C PHE A 362 -6.73 -28.74 -9.53
N ILE A 363 -6.63 -28.65 -10.85
CA ILE A 363 -5.80 -29.55 -11.65
C ILE A 363 -4.71 -28.70 -12.29
N VAL A 364 -3.47 -28.88 -11.86
CA VAL A 364 -2.28 -28.20 -12.37
C VAL A 364 -1.68 -29.05 -13.49
N LEU A 365 -1.57 -28.48 -14.68
CA LEU A 365 -1.07 -29.15 -15.88
C LEU A 365 0.19 -28.46 -16.37
N GLN A 366 1.28 -29.21 -16.44
CA GLN A 366 2.56 -28.77 -16.95
C GLN A 366 2.93 -29.59 -18.20
N GLU A 367 2.97 -28.91 -19.35
CA GLU A 367 3.30 -29.55 -20.63
C GLU A 367 4.81 -29.69 -20.83
N TYR A 368 5.25 -30.55 -21.73
CA TYR A 368 6.66 -30.71 -22.10
C TYR A 368 7.37 -29.37 -22.35
N SER A 369 8.59 -29.26 -21.84
CA SER A 369 9.33 -27.99 -21.66
C SER A 369 9.27 -27.05 -22.87
N THR A 370 9.42 -27.58 -24.09
CA THR A 370 9.46 -26.79 -25.33
C THR A 370 8.24 -26.99 -26.23
N LEU A 371 7.34 -27.92 -25.94
CA LEU A 371 6.27 -28.29 -26.89
C LEU A 371 5.28 -27.16 -27.11
N VAL A 372 4.95 -26.42 -26.05
CA VAL A 372 4.02 -25.27 -26.13
C VAL A 372 4.57 -24.17 -27.02
N ALA A 373 5.89 -23.98 -27.06
CA ALA A 373 6.54 -22.99 -27.91
C ALA A 373 6.74 -23.50 -29.35
N THR A 374 7.16 -24.75 -29.52
CA THR A 374 7.58 -25.31 -30.82
C THR A 374 6.43 -25.92 -31.62
N ASN A 375 5.38 -26.42 -30.95
CA ASN A 375 4.18 -26.97 -31.57
C ASN A 375 2.93 -26.69 -30.69
N PRO A 376 2.49 -25.43 -30.58
CA PRO A 376 1.34 -25.04 -29.75
C PRO A 376 0.04 -25.73 -30.16
N ALA A 377 -0.11 -26.09 -31.43
CA ALA A 377 -1.27 -26.82 -31.93
C ALA A 377 -1.37 -28.22 -31.31
N GLN A 378 -0.24 -28.95 -31.24
CA GLN A 378 -0.22 -30.26 -30.58
C GLN A 378 -0.53 -30.15 -29.09
N ALA A 379 0.11 -29.21 -28.37
CA ALA A 379 -0.16 -28.99 -26.94
C ALA A 379 -1.64 -28.64 -26.68
N THR A 380 -2.22 -27.76 -27.50
CA THR A 380 -3.64 -27.38 -27.41
C THR A 380 -4.56 -28.58 -27.69
N ASN A 381 -4.26 -29.36 -28.72
CA ASN A 381 -5.06 -30.54 -29.07
C ASN A 381 -5.05 -31.60 -27.97
N THR A 382 -3.91 -31.87 -27.35
CA THR A 382 -3.82 -32.78 -26.20
C THR A 382 -4.68 -32.26 -25.05
N LEU A 383 -4.58 -30.97 -24.74
CA LEU A 383 -5.37 -30.40 -23.65
C LEU A 383 -6.88 -30.47 -23.90
N VAL A 384 -7.34 -30.07 -25.10
CA VAL A 384 -8.76 -29.99 -25.46
C VAL A 384 -9.38 -31.37 -25.70
N ASN A 385 -8.70 -32.24 -26.44
CA ASN A 385 -9.31 -33.51 -26.87
C ASN A 385 -9.13 -34.63 -25.83
N THR A 386 -8.06 -34.57 -25.03
CA THR A 386 -7.72 -35.64 -24.08
C THR A 386 -8.16 -35.28 -22.66
N TYR A 387 -7.76 -34.10 -22.15
CA TYR A 387 -7.98 -33.74 -20.76
C TYR A 387 -9.35 -33.08 -20.52
N ALA A 388 -9.73 -32.11 -21.34
CA ALA A 388 -10.95 -31.32 -21.15
C ALA A 388 -12.25 -32.14 -20.94
N PRO A 389 -12.47 -33.27 -21.65
CA PRO A 389 -13.66 -34.09 -21.45
C PRO A 389 -13.80 -34.67 -20.04
N THR A 390 -12.71 -34.72 -19.26
CA THR A 390 -12.74 -35.23 -17.89
C THR A 390 -13.01 -34.18 -16.82
N PHE A 391 -12.83 -32.89 -17.10
CA PHE A 391 -12.87 -31.86 -16.07
C PHE A 391 -14.22 -31.72 -15.40
N ALA A 392 -15.32 -31.91 -16.15
CA ALA A 392 -16.67 -31.84 -15.58
C ALA A 392 -16.93 -32.87 -14.48
N ARG A 393 -16.21 -34.00 -14.49
CA ARG A 393 -16.34 -35.05 -13.46
C ARG A 393 -15.24 -34.99 -12.39
N SER A 394 -14.06 -34.46 -12.73
CA SER A 394 -12.89 -34.45 -11.85
C SER A 394 -12.71 -33.15 -11.06
N LEU A 395 -13.30 -32.04 -11.48
CA LEU A 395 -13.29 -30.79 -10.71
C LEU A 395 -14.48 -30.72 -9.76
N LYS A 396 -14.23 -30.24 -8.54
CA LYS A 396 -15.29 -29.81 -7.62
C LYS A 396 -16.05 -28.61 -8.21
N PRO A 397 -17.28 -28.31 -7.75
CA PRO A 397 -17.96 -27.07 -8.14
C PRO A 397 -17.10 -25.84 -7.88
N GLY A 398 -16.82 -25.06 -8.93
CA GLY A 398 -15.94 -23.88 -8.86
C GLY A 398 -14.44 -24.16 -8.95
N GLY A 399 -14.05 -25.44 -9.08
CA GLY A 399 -12.68 -25.85 -9.32
C GLY A 399 -12.15 -25.38 -10.67
N ARG A 400 -10.82 -25.33 -10.80
CA ARG A 400 -10.14 -24.73 -11.96
C ARG A 400 -8.97 -25.55 -12.45
N VAL A 401 -8.68 -25.40 -13.74
CA VAL A 401 -7.41 -25.86 -14.30
C VAL A 401 -6.37 -24.75 -14.14
N VAL A 402 -5.15 -25.10 -13.75
CA VAL A 402 -4.01 -24.19 -13.72
C VAL A 402 -3.00 -24.69 -14.75
N LEU A 403 -2.79 -23.90 -15.81
CA LEU A 403 -1.74 -24.17 -16.79
C LEU A 403 -0.43 -23.63 -16.22
N PHE A 404 0.50 -24.52 -15.89
CA PHE A 404 1.81 -24.16 -15.37
C PHE A 404 2.69 -23.68 -16.53
N LYS A 405 2.87 -22.36 -16.65
CA LYS A 405 3.56 -21.74 -17.79
C LYS A 405 5.07 -21.98 -17.72
N ASN A 406 5.55 -22.97 -18.45
CA ASN A 406 6.99 -23.27 -18.58
C ASN A 406 7.82 -22.02 -18.92
N TRP A 407 9.08 -22.01 -18.50
CA TRP A 407 10.06 -20.98 -18.85
C TRP A 407 10.89 -21.33 -20.07
N ALA A 408 11.50 -20.32 -20.69
CA ALA A 408 12.47 -20.48 -21.77
C ALA A 408 13.75 -21.18 -21.30
N LEU A 409 14.36 -22.00 -22.15
CA LEU A 409 15.60 -22.72 -21.84
C LEU A 409 16.83 -21.81 -21.93
N VAL A 410 17.96 -22.25 -21.37
CA VAL A 410 19.23 -21.51 -21.49
C VAL A 410 19.72 -21.47 -22.94
N ASP A 411 19.61 -22.60 -23.64
CA ASP A 411 19.75 -22.66 -25.10
C ASP A 411 18.36 -22.52 -25.74
N PRO A 412 18.05 -21.38 -26.38
CA PRO A 412 16.71 -21.12 -26.89
C PRO A 412 16.44 -21.81 -28.24
N ALA A 413 17.36 -22.62 -28.78
CA ALA A 413 17.14 -23.30 -30.06
C ALA A 413 15.81 -24.10 -30.05
N PRO A 414 14.99 -24.03 -31.12
CA PRO A 414 15.28 -23.45 -32.45
C PRO A 414 15.03 -21.94 -32.58
N PHE A 415 14.69 -21.24 -31.50
CA PHE A 415 14.46 -19.80 -31.51
C PHE A 415 15.79 -19.03 -31.56
N ALA A 416 15.79 -17.90 -32.28
CA ALA A 416 17.00 -17.08 -32.43
C ALA A 416 17.45 -16.40 -31.12
N THR A 417 16.53 -16.19 -30.18
CA THR A 417 16.81 -15.55 -28.89
C THR A 417 15.88 -16.12 -27.82
N ARG A 418 16.30 -16.04 -26.56
CA ARG A 418 15.45 -16.37 -25.40
C ARG A 418 14.15 -15.59 -25.41
N ALA A 419 14.19 -14.28 -25.71
CA ALA A 419 12.98 -13.46 -25.79
C ALA A 419 11.98 -13.97 -26.86
N ALA A 420 12.47 -14.51 -27.98
CA ALA A 420 11.61 -15.12 -28.99
C ALA A 420 11.01 -16.45 -28.52
N GLU A 421 11.75 -17.26 -27.76
CA GLU A 421 11.20 -18.45 -27.11
C GLU A 421 10.13 -18.08 -26.07
N THR A 422 10.40 -17.12 -25.18
CA THR A 422 9.42 -16.62 -24.20
C THR A 422 8.15 -16.13 -24.88
N ALA A 423 8.25 -15.34 -25.96
CA ALA A 423 7.07 -14.87 -26.69
C ALA A 423 6.27 -16.02 -27.34
N ALA A 424 6.95 -17.07 -27.80
CA ALA A 424 6.30 -18.27 -28.32
C ALA A 424 5.59 -19.07 -27.21
N ILE A 425 6.22 -19.19 -26.03
CA ILE A 425 5.60 -19.76 -24.82
C ILE A 425 4.33 -18.99 -24.46
N ASP A 426 4.41 -17.66 -24.38
CA ASP A 426 3.27 -16.78 -24.04
C ASP A 426 2.10 -17.00 -24.98
N THR A 427 2.39 -17.00 -26.28
CA THR A 427 1.40 -17.22 -27.34
C THR A 427 0.76 -18.61 -27.22
N GLY A 428 1.57 -19.65 -26.98
CA GLY A 428 1.09 -21.02 -26.85
C GLY A 428 0.19 -21.21 -25.63
N TYR A 429 0.58 -20.71 -24.45
CA TYR A 429 -0.24 -20.81 -23.24
C TYR A 429 -1.51 -19.98 -23.32
N ALA A 430 -1.47 -18.81 -23.98
CA ALA A 430 -2.68 -18.02 -24.25
C ALA A 430 -3.67 -18.80 -25.15
N ALA A 431 -3.17 -19.47 -26.20
CA ALA A 431 -3.99 -20.29 -27.08
C ALA A 431 -4.58 -21.52 -26.38
N MET A 432 -3.79 -22.19 -25.54
CA MET A 432 -4.25 -23.31 -24.71
C MET A 432 -5.36 -22.86 -23.73
N SER A 433 -5.14 -21.76 -23.02
CA SER A 433 -6.10 -21.20 -22.05
C SER A 433 -7.43 -20.82 -22.71
N ALA A 434 -7.38 -20.16 -23.87
CA ALA A 434 -8.56 -19.75 -24.62
C ALA A 434 -9.36 -20.94 -25.18
N SER A 435 -8.67 -22.01 -25.60
CA SER A 435 -9.29 -23.17 -26.23
C SER A 435 -9.90 -24.17 -25.23
N LEU A 436 -9.53 -24.09 -23.95
CA LEU A 436 -9.83 -25.14 -22.97
C LEU A 436 -11.32 -25.34 -22.66
N GLY A 437 -12.14 -24.30 -22.83
CA GLY A 437 -13.58 -24.33 -22.53
C GLY A 437 -13.97 -24.52 -21.06
N ALA A 438 -13.01 -24.86 -20.17
CA ALA A 438 -13.18 -24.95 -18.72
C ALA A 438 -12.59 -23.72 -18.01
N ALA A 439 -13.08 -23.42 -16.80
CA ALA A 439 -12.55 -22.34 -15.98
C ALA A 439 -11.08 -22.60 -15.66
N ASN A 440 -10.21 -21.70 -16.08
CA ASN A 440 -8.77 -21.90 -15.97
C ASN A 440 -7.99 -20.63 -15.66
N LEU A 441 -6.73 -20.82 -15.29
CA LEU A 441 -5.73 -19.80 -15.01
C LEU A 441 -4.41 -20.23 -15.67
N VAL A 442 -3.60 -19.27 -16.10
CA VAL A 442 -2.20 -19.50 -16.47
C VAL A 442 -1.35 -19.02 -15.31
N ALA A 443 -0.61 -19.93 -14.66
CA ALA A 443 0.34 -19.55 -13.62
C ALA A 443 1.53 -18.82 -14.26
N PRO A 444 1.89 -17.60 -13.84
CA PRO A 444 2.85 -16.75 -14.55
C PRO A 444 4.32 -17.10 -14.28
N VAL A 445 4.63 -18.40 -14.15
CA VAL A 445 5.96 -18.89 -13.75
C VAL A 445 7.06 -18.41 -14.71
N SER A 446 6.84 -18.49 -16.03
CA SER A 446 7.77 -17.93 -17.03
C SER A 446 8.05 -16.43 -16.83
N ASP A 447 7.02 -15.65 -16.46
CA ASP A 447 7.13 -14.19 -16.34
C ASP A 447 8.00 -13.80 -15.12
N GLU A 448 7.86 -14.59 -14.05
CA GLU A 448 8.67 -14.47 -12.84
C GLU A 448 10.13 -14.85 -13.11
N PHE A 449 10.36 -15.90 -13.89
CA PHE A 449 11.71 -16.31 -14.31
C PHE A 449 12.41 -15.21 -15.09
N GLU A 450 11.76 -14.64 -16.12
CA GLU A 450 12.38 -13.59 -16.92
C GLU A 450 12.67 -12.33 -16.07
N THR A 451 11.80 -12.01 -15.12
CA THR A 451 12.02 -10.90 -14.18
C THR A 451 13.30 -11.08 -13.36
N ILE A 452 13.50 -12.28 -12.79
CA ILE A 452 14.69 -12.57 -11.97
C ILE A 452 15.94 -12.74 -12.83
N ILE A 453 15.83 -13.43 -13.97
CA ILE A 453 16.93 -13.71 -14.89
C ILE A 453 17.48 -12.42 -15.50
N ALA A 454 16.62 -11.45 -15.82
CA ALA A 454 17.06 -10.15 -16.33
C ALA A 454 18.03 -9.43 -15.37
N ALA A 455 17.88 -9.64 -14.05
CA ALA A 455 18.74 -9.03 -13.03
C ALA A 455 19.94 -9.89 -12.63
N ASN A 456 19.86 -11.22 -12.75
CA ASN A 456 20.81 -12.14 -12.12
C ASN A 456 21.47 -13.16 -13.07
N GLY A 457 20.98 -13.28 -14.31
CA GLY A 457 21.38 -14.32 -15.25
C GLY A 457 20.63 -15.65 -15.04
N THR A 458 20.72 -16.55 -16.02
CA THR A 458 19.96 -17.80 -16.06
C THR A 458 20.36 -18.78 -14.96
N SER A 459 21.64 -18.84 -14.59
CA SER A 459 22.16 -19.73 -13.54
C SER A 459 21.58 -19.45 -12.15
N TYR A 460 20.95 -18.29 -11.96
CA TYR A 460 20.28 -17.94 -10.72
C TYR A 460 19.03 -18.80 -10.45
N LEU A 461 18.37 -19.28 -11.50
CA LEU A 461 17.15 -20.10 -11.42
C LEU A 461 17.28 -21.48 -12.08
N ILE A 462 18.15 -21.61 -13.08
CA ILE A 462 18.27 -22.82 -13.90
C ILE A 462 19.62 -23.50 -13.62
N VAL A 463 19.61 -24.81 -13.39
CA VAL A 463 20.85 -25.58 -13.17
C VAL A 463 21.68 -25.71 -14.46
N ALA A 464 22.89 -26.26 -14.34
CA ALA A 464 23.86 -26.30 -15.43
C ALA A 464 23.41 -27.07 -16.68
N ASP A 465 22.37 -27.90 -16.59
CA ASP A 465 21.78 -28.59 -17.76
C ASP A 465 20.96 -27.67 -18.67
N GLY A 466 20.76 -26.42 -18.26
CA GLY A 466 20.09 -25.39 -19.05
C GLY A 466 18.56 -25.53 -19.11
N LYS A 467 17.96 -26.43 -18.34
CA LYS A 467 16.52 -26.71 -18.36
C LYS A 467 15.87 -26.74 -16.98
N HIS A 468 16.44 -27.47 -16.02
CA HIS A 468 15.75 -27.78 -14.77
C HIS A 468 15.90 -26.65 -13.73
N PRO A 469 14.89 -26.46 -12.86
CA PRO A 469 14.95 -25.42 -11.84
C PRO A 469 15.95 -25.81 -10.75
N ASN A 470 16.60 -24.81 -10.14
CA ASN A 470 17.35 -24.98 -8.90
C ASN A 470 16.47 -24.72 -7.67
N ASP A 471 17.05 -24.85 -6.47
CA ASP A 471 16.35 -24.64 -5.19
C ASP A 471 15.63 -23.28 -5.09
N THR A 472 16.21 -22.21 -5.63
CA THR A 472 15.61 -20.85 -5.65
C THR A 472 14.37 -20.80 -6.54
N ALA A 473 14.46 -21.40 -7.73
CA ALA A 473 13.34 -21.49 -8.67
C ALA A 473 12.20 -22.34 -8.12
N ILE A 474 12.48 -23.49 -7.51
CA ILE A 474 11.45 -24.35 -6.92
C ILE A 474 10.69 -23.61 -5.81
N TYR A 475 11.39 -22.82 -4.99
CA TYR A 475 10.75 -21.96 -3.99
C TYR A 475 9.85 -20.89 -4.62
N LEU A 476 10.32 -20.22 -5.69
CA LEU A 476 9.55 -19.22 -6.42
C LEU A 476 8.27 -19.83 -6.99
N ASP A 477 8.38 -20.96 -7.68
CA ASP A 477 7.25 -21.70 -8.27
C ASP A 477 6.22 -22.11 -7.21
N ALA A 478 6.71 -22.65 -6.09
CA ALA A 478 5.86 -23.09 -4.99
C ALA A 478 5.16 -21.91 -4.29
N ALA A 479 5.84 -20.77 -4.12
CA ALA A 479 5.26 -19.55 -3.56
C ALA A 479 4.17 -18.98 -4.48
N THR A 480 4.38 -19.00 -5.79
CA THR A 480 3.41 -18.57 -6.79
C THR A 480 2.18 -19.46 -6.80
N LEU A 481 2.37 -20.78 -6.84
CA LEU A 481 1.28 -21.74 -6.79
C LEU A 481 0.53 -21.67 -5.46
N TYR A 482 1.20 -21.48 -4.32
CA TYR A 482 0.55 -21.21 -3.03
C TYR A 482 -0.44 -20.05 -3.17
N GLY A 483 0.00 -18.92 -3.74
CA GLY A 483 -0.83 -17.73 -3.83
C GLY A 483 -2.02 -17.89 -4.80
N ILE A 484 -1.87 -18.69 -5.85
CA ILE A 484 -2.95 -19.04 -6.78
C ILE A 484 -3.96 -19.98 -6.11
N LEU A 485 -3.48 -21.08 -5.53
CA LEU A 485 -4.31 -22.17 -5.01
C LEU A 485 -5.09 -21.74 -3.76
N LEU A 486 -4.45 -20.95 -2.89
CA LEU A 486 -5.04 -20.53 -1.61
C LEU A 486 -5.63 -19.12 -1.66
N ARG A 487 -5.36 -18.36 -2.73
CA ARG A 487 -5.75 -16.95 -2.88
C ARG A 487 -5.26 -16.11 -1.70
N GLU A 488 -3.98 -16.29 -1.38
CA GLU A 488 -3.28 -15.57 -0.33
C GLU A 488 -1.99 -14.96 -0.87
N SER A 489 -1.51 -13.89 -0.25
CA SER A 489 -0.24 -13.28 -0.65
C SER A 489 0.94 -14.20 -0.26
N PRO A 490 1.85 -14.50 -1.19
CA PRO A 490 3.07 -15.24 -0.87
C PRO A 490 4.05 -14.47 0.03
N ARG A 491 3.89 -13.15 0.23
CA ARG A 491 4.85 -12.29 0.94
C ARG A 491 5.13 -12.70 2.39
N SER A 492 4.16 -13.32 3.05
CA SER A 492 4.25 -13.75 4.45
C SER A 492 4.77 -15.17 4.65
N LEU A 493 5.10 -15.89 3.58
CA LEU A 493 5.62 -17.26 3.66
C LEU A 493 7.00 -17.32 4.36
N PRO A 494 7.34 -18.43 5.03
CA PRO A 494 8.64 -18.60 5.69
C PRO A 494 9.78 -18.71 4.69
N ASP A 495 11.01 -18.41 5.11
CA ASP A 495 12.21 -18.48 4.23
C ASP A 495 12.61 -19.92 3.85
N LEU A 496 12.23 -20.89 4.68
CA LEU A 496 12.62 -22.30 4.57
C LEU A 496 14.14 -22.47 4.45
N TYR A 497 14.62 -22.98 3.32
CA TYR A 497 16.03 -23.28 3.06
C TYR A 497 16.79 -22.15 2.35
N LEU A 498 16.10 -21.07 1.95
CA LEU A 498 16.72 -19.91 1.32
C LEU A 498 17.20 -18.92 2.38
N THR A 499 18.19 -18.10 2.01
CA THR A 499 18.54 -16.93 2.84
C THR A 499 17.38 -15.93 2.86
N ALA A 500 17.21 -15.19 3.95
CA ALA A 500 16.11 -14.23 4.12
C ALA A 500 16.01 -13.21 2.96
N ALA A 501 17.15 -12.74 2.45
CA ALA A 501 17.18 -11.80 1.33
C ALA A 501 16.66 -12.43 0.02
N VAL A 502 17.11 -13.65 -0.30
CA VAL A 502 16.67 -14.37 -1.51
C VAL A 502 15.19 -14.73 -1.39
N ALA A 503 14.79 -15.32 -0.25
CA ALA A 503 13.42 -15.72 -0.01
C ALA A 503 12.45 -14.53 -0.07
N SER A 504 12.82 -13.39 0.56
CA SER A 504 12.03 -12.16 0.49
C SER A 504 11.87 -11.65 -0.95
N ASN A 505 12.92 -11.73 -1.77
CA ASN A 505 12.85 -11.36 -3.17
C ASN A 505 11.91 -12.31 -3.95
N MET A 506 12.06 -13.62 -3.79
CA MET A 506 11.21 -14.62 -4.47
C MET A 506 9.74 -14.45 -4.09
N ARG A 507 9.43 -14.32 -2.80
CA ARG A 507 8.05 -14.05 -2.33
C ARG A 507 7.49 -12.74 -2.88
N ALA A 508 8.34 -11.72 -3.04
CA ALA A 508 7.91 -10.43 -3.57
C ALA A 508 7.60 -10.49 -5.08
N THR A 509 8.42 -11.22 -5.83
CA THR A 509 8.23 -11.48 -7.27
C THR A 509 6.98 -12.31 -7.52
N ALA A 510 6.83 -13.46 -6.84
CA ALA A 510 5.64 -14.30 -6.89
C ALA A 510 4.36 -13.49 -6.61
N ALA A 511 4.38 -12.70 -5.53
CA ALA A 511 3.25 -11.86 -5.15
C ALA A 511 2.90 -10.81 -6.22
N ALA A 512 3.90 -10.14 -6.80
CA ALA A 512 3.68 -9.14 -7.83
C ALA A 512 3.08 -9.77 -9.11
N ALA A 513 3.60 -10.93 -9.53
CA ALA A 513 3.16 -11.61 -10.74
C ALA A 513 1.70 -12.08 -10.68
N ILE A 514 1.20 -12.42 -9.50
CA ILE A 514 -0.20 -12.83 -9.29
C ILE A 514 -1.10 -11.72 -8.71
N GLY A 515 -0.59 -10.48 -8.59
CA GLY A 515 -1.39 -9.28 -8.31
C GLY A 515 -1.52 -8.82 -6.84
N TYR A 516 -0.51 -9.02 -5.97
CA TYR A 516 -0.49 -8.64 -4.54
C TYR A 516 0.55 -7.58 -4.11
#